data_AF-A0A433TBM1-F1
#
_entry.id   AF-A0A433TBM1-F1
#
_cell.length_a   1.000
_cell.length_b   1.000
_cell.length_c   1.000
_cell.angle_alpha   90.00
_cell.angle_beta   90.00
_cell.angle_gamma   90.00
#
_symmetry.space_group_name_H-M   'P 1'
#
loop_
_entity.id
_entity.type
_entity.pdbx_description
1 polymer ?
#
loop_
_entity_poly.entity_id
_entity_poly.type
_entity_poly.pdbx_seq_one_letter_code
_entity_poly.pdbx_strand_id
1 'polypeptide(L)'
;MKVFDPETGKCVMYHEIVMRMCHWTGYNYDLPHFEDCHRYYDCTNSSKKADTIDDDYIRTCKYPQLFSVRTGKCEDYEEVDCDTRKEPVTPCEYMKCEDPNLASCEGFPDGDNVCRTKEGSPYYVTCRDERTVGKHMCPLDNRGLYMQFAPGVRRCLP
;
A
#
# COMPACT_ATOMS: atom_id res chain seq x y z
N MET A 1 -13.15 9.87 -11.51
CA MET A 1 -13.72 9.02 -12.59
C MET A 1 -15.23 9.17 -12.65
N LYS A 2 -15.82 9.30 -13.85
CA LYS A 2 -17.29 9.26 -14.06
C LYS A 2 -17.70 7.93 -14.67
N VAL A 3 -18.85 7.41 -14.25
CA VAL A 3 -19.42 6.15 -14.73
C VAL A 3 -20.89 6.35 -15.08
N PHE A 4 -21.39 5.58 -16.04
CA PHE A 4 -22.81 5.65 -16.43
C PHE A 4 -23.67 4.91 -15.40
N ASP A 5 -24.66 5.62 -14.85
CA ASP A 5 -25.67 5.07 -13.96
C ASP A 5 -26.94 4.73 -14.76
N PRO A 6 -27.26 3.43 -14.94
CA PRO A 6 -28.44 3.00 -15.68
C PRO A 6 -29.76 3.32 -14.97
N GLU A 7 -29.76 3.55 -13.64
CA GLU A 7 -30.98 3.88 -12.89
C GLU A 7 -31.42 5.32 -13.15
N THR A 8 -30.46 6.24 -13.28
CA THR A 8 -30.72 7.67 -13.53
C THR A 8 -30.53 8.07 -15.00
N GLY A 9 -29.93 7.20 -15.82
CA GLY A 9 -29.64 7.45 -17.23
C GLY A 9 -28.56 8.51 -17.45
N LYS A 10 -27.69 8.76 -16.47
CA LYS A 10 -26.70 9.85 -16.48
C LYS A 10 -25.30 9.35 -16.11
N CYS A 11 -24.27 10.06 -16.55
CA CYS A 11 -22.91 9.85 -16.04
C CYS A 11 -22.75 10.57 -14.70
N VAL A 12 -22.50 9.80 -13.65
CA VAL A 12 -22.34 10.26 -12.25
C VAL A 12 -20.93 9.98 -11.76
N MET A 13 -20.55 10.50 -10.60
CA MET A 13 -19.23 10.21 -10.03
C MET A 13 -19.20 8.79 -9.49
N TYR A 14 -18.12 8.06 -9.75
CA TYR A 14 -17.99 6.66 -9.33
C TYR A 14 -18.24 6.48 -7.83
N HIS A 15 -17.57 7.27 -6.98
CA HIS A 15 -17.70 7.18 -5.53
C HIS A 15 -19.13 7.40 -5.01
N GLU A 16 -19.98 8.12 -5.76
CA GLU A 16 -21.39 8.37 -5.38
C GLU A 16 -22.27 7.13 -5.55
N ILE A 17 -21.85 6.16 -6.36
CA ILE A 17 -22.67 4.99 -6.70
C ILE A 17 -22.01 3.65 -6.43
N VAL A 18 -20.83 3.61 -5.80
CA VAL A 18 -20.10 2.36 -5.55
C VAL A 18 -20.95 1.31 -4.80
N MET A 19 -21.84 1.70 -3.87
CA MET A 19 -22.74 0.72 -3.23
C MET A 19 -23.75 0.11 -4.19
N ARG A 20 -24.29 0.91 -5.11
CA ARG A 20 -25.16 0.39 -6.18
C ARG A 20 -24.37 -0.53 -7.09
N MET A 21 -23.10 -0.22 -7.36
CA MET A 21 -22.22 -1.12 -8.10
C MET A 21 -21.94 -2.44 -7.35
N CYS A 22 -21.65 -2.39 -6.03
CA CYS A 22 -21.54 -3.60 -5.21
C CYS A 22 -22.83 -4.43 -5.31
N HIS A 23 -24.01 -3.78 -5.25
CA HIS A 23 -25.30 -4.45 -5.38
C HIS A 23 -25.51 -5.07 -6.77
N TRP A 24 -25.14 -4.39 -7.86
CA TRP A 24 -25.22 -4.92 -9.23
C TRP A 24 -24.36 -6.17 -9.44
N THR A 25 -23.25 -6.28 -8.69
CA THR A 25 -22.39 -7.48 -8.70
C THR A 25 -22.84 -8.57 -7.71
N GLY A 26 -23.94 -8.34 -6.98
CA GLY A 26 -24.43 -9.24 -5.95
C GLY A 26 -23.50 -9.38 -4.75
N TYR A 27 -22.64 -8.37 -4.49
CA TYR A 27 -21.63 -8.37 -3.42
C TYR A 27 -20.59 -9.49 -3.54
N ASN A 28 -20.36 -10.02 -4.74
CA ASN A 28 -19.41 -11.12 -4.96
C ASN A 28 -17.99 -10.65 -5.30
N TYR A 29 -17.81 -9.36 -5.55
CA TYR A 29 -16.55 -8.80 -6.02
C TYR A 29 -16.25 -7.49 -5.29
N ASP A 30 -15.01 -7.35 -4.84
CA ASP A 30 -14.51 -6.09 -4.32
C ASP A 30 -14.21 -5.14 -5.48
N LEU A 31 -14.43 -3.84 -5.26
CA LEU A 31 -14.31 -2.82 -6.31
C LEU A 31 -13.07 -1.95 -6.06
N PRO A 32 -12.35 -1.52 -7.11
CA PRO A 32 -11.18 -0.67 -6.92
C PRO A 32 -11.56 0.70 -6.35
N HIS A 33 -10.69 1.26 -5.51
CA HIS A 33 -10.82 2.66 -5.13
C HIS A 33 -10.53 3.56 -6.34
N PHE A 34 -11.25 4.68 -6.46
CA PHE A 34 -11.24 5.51 -7.67
C PHE A 34 -9.99 6.37 -7.84
N GLU A 35 -9.32 6.67 -6.73
CA GLU A 35 -8.09 7.48 -6.70
C GLU A 35 -6.90 6.64 -6.25
N ASP A 36 -6.94 6.04 -5.07
CA ASP A 36 -5.83 5.25 -4.52
C ASP A 36 -5.72 3.81 -5.07
N CYS A 37 -4.59 3.46 -5.68
CA CYS A 37 -4.37 2.12 -6.27
C CYS A 37 -4.25 0.99 -5.24
N HIS A 38 -3.79 1.34 -4.04
CA HIS A 38 -3.62 0.44 -2.90
C HIS A 38 -4.90 0.23 -2.08
N ARG A 39 -6.00 0.88 -2.46
CA ARG A 39 -7.27 0.82 -1.75
C ARG A 39 -8.36 0.21 -2.61
N TYR A 40 -9.36 -0.34 -1.94
CA TYR A 40 -10.53 -0.95 -2.56
C TYR A 40 -11.74 -0.86 -1.63
N TYR A 41 -12.91 -1.02 -2.21
CA TYR A 41 -14.17 -1.14 -1.51
C TYR A 41 -14.47 -2.62 -1.29
N ASP A 42 -14.53 -3.03 -0.03
CA ASP A 42 -14.77 -4.41 0.40
C ASP A 42 -16.27 -4.72 0.34
N CYS A 43 -16.78 -4.99 -0.87
CA CYS A 43 -18.19 -5.33 -1.06
C CYS A 43 -18.52 -6.70 -0.43
N THR A 44 -17.56 -7.62 -0.34
CA THR A 44 -17.79 -9.02 0.02
C THR A 44 -17.95 -9.26 1.53
N ASN A 45 -17.26 -8.51 2.39
CA ASN A 45 -17.38 -8.62 3.85
C ASN A 45 -18.29 -7.56 4.47
N SER A 46 -18.92 -6.74 3.64
CA SER A 46 -19.91 -5.73 4.03
C SER A 46 -21.19 -6.37 4.59
N SER A 47 -21.14 -6.81 5.84
CA SER A 47 -22.30 -7.31 6.59
C SER A 47 -23.39 -6.24 6.83
N LYS A 48 -23.14 -5.00 6.42
CA LYS A 48 -24.08 -3.89 6.45
C LYS A 48 -24.47 -3.53 5.00
N LYS A 49 -25.69 -3.90 4.62
CA LYS A 49 -26.44 -3.33 3.48
C LYS A 49 -26.81 -1.88 3.80
N ALA A 50 -25.84 -1.01 4.04
CA ALA A 50 -26.09 0.41 4.25
C ALA A 50 -26.10 1.11 2.89
N ASP A 51 -27.05 2.02 2.67
CA ASP A 51 -27.22 2.75 1.41
C ASP A 51 -26.13 3.82 1.18
N THR A 52 -25.15 3.93 2.09
CA THR A 52 -24.10 4.96 2.06
C THR A 52 -22.72 4.37 2.35
N ILE A 53 -21.72 4.81 1.58
CA ILE A 53 -20.30 4.52 1.88
C ILE A 53 -19.86 5.47 2.99
N ASP A 54 -19.58 4.90 4.14
CA ASP A 54 -18.68 5.50 5.11
C ASP A 54 -17.25 4.98 4.82
N ASP A 55 -16.22 5.66 5.34
CA ASP A 55 -14.81 5.23 5.24
C ASP A 55 -14.61 3.77 5.75
N ASP A 56 -15.56 3.26 6.53
CA ASP A 56 -15.65 1.90 7.05
C ASP A 56 -15.61 0.78 5.98
N TYR A 57 -15.98 1.05 4.72
CA TYR A 57 -15.95 0.06 3.62
C TYR A 57 -14.67 0.08 2.81
N ILE A 58 -13.85 1.12 3.00
CA ILE A 58 -12.57 1.22 2.33
C ILE A 58 -11.58 0.34 3.06
N ARG A 59 -10.93 -0.53 2.31
CA ARG A 59 -9.82 -1.35 2.78
C ARG A 59 -8.57 -0.97 2.02
N THR A 60 -7.47 -1.18 2.70
CA THR A 60 -6.13 -0.91 2.19
C THR A 60 -5.43 -2.26 2.09
N CYS A 61 -4.81 -2.54 0.94
CA CYS A 61 -3.95 -3.70 0.78
C CYS A 61 -2.81 -3.68 1.82
N LYS A 62 -2.04 -4.74 1.96
CA LYS A 62 -0.84 -4.71 2.80
C LYS A 62 0.31 -4.10 2.00
N TYR A 63 0.99 -3.06 2.51
CA TYR A 63 2.18 -2.51 1.84
C TYR A 63 3.24 -3.60 1.57
N PRO A 64 3.86 -3.65 0.37
CA PRO A 64 3.68 -2.75 -0.78
C PRO A 64 2.63 -3.19 -1.80
N GLN A 65 1.76 -4.16 -1.50
CA GLN A 65 0.75 -4.69 -2.43
C GLN A 65 -0.25 -3.63 -2.89
N LEU A 66 -0.78 -3.82 -4.10
CA LEU A 66 -1.74 -2.95 -4.75
C LEU A 66 -2.99 -3.73 -5.14
N PHE A 67 -4.14 -3.05 -5.30
CA PHE A 67 -5.38 -3.72 -5.67
C PHE A 67 -5.48 -3.87 -7.19
N SER A 68 -5.51 -5.13 -7.65
CA SER A 68 -5.59 -5.53 -9.04
C SER A 68 -7.03 -5.51 -9.54
N VAL A 69 -7.36 -4.62 -10.49
CA VAL A 69 -8.69 -4.59 -11.12
C VAL A 69 -8.96 -5.86 -11.92
N ARG A 70 -7.90 -6.52 -12.41
CA ARG A 70 -8.00 -7.75 -13.21
C ARG A 70 -8.43 -8.95 -12.38
N THR A 71 -7.88 -9.11 -11.18
CA THR A 71 -8.12 -10.29 -10.33
C THR A 71 -9.06 -10.01 -9.16
N GLY A 72 -9.32 -8.72 -8.88
CA GLY A 72 -10.16 -8.28 -7.77
C GLY A 72 -9.53 -8.50 -6.40
N LYS A 73 -8.20 -8.51 -6.32
CA LYS A 73 -7.43 -8.85 -5.10
C LYS A 73 -6.20 -7.98 -4.94
N CYS A 74 -5.65 -7.96 -3.73
CA CYS A 74 -4.32 -7.39 -3.47
C CYS A 74 -3.23 -8.32 -4.02
N GLU A 75 -2.38 -7.78 -4.88
CA GLU A 75 -1.25 -8.47 -5.53
C GLU A 75 0.04 -7.66 -5.33
N ASP A 76 1.19 -8.28 -5.62
CA ASP A 76 2.47 -7.57 -5.59
C ASP A 76 2.47 -6.39 -6.57
N TYR A 77 3.09 -5.27 -6.17
CA TYR A 77 3.06 -4.03 -6.94
C TYR A 77 3.65 -4.18 -8.35
N GLU A 78 4.61 -5.09 -8.53
CA GLU A 78 5.24 -5.40 -9.83
C GLU A 78 4.23 -5.98 -10.85
N GLU A 79 3.13 -6.58 -10.37
CA GLU A 79 2.14 -7.29 -11.20
C GLU A 79 0.84 -6.50 -11.42
N VAL A 80 0.71 -5.33 -10.80
CA VAL A 80 -0.53 -4.53 -10.81
C VAL A 80 -0.38 -3.28 -11.66
N ASP A 81 -1.31 -3.11 -12.61
CA ASP A 81 -1.47 -1.85 -13.34
C ASP A 81 -2.44 -0.92 -12.58
N CYS A 82 -1.95 0.26 -12.19
CA CYS A 82 -2.74 1.28 -11.52
C CYS A 82 -3.57 2.14 -12.47
N ASP A 83 -3.27 2.14 -13.76
CA ASP A 83 -3.86 3.05 -14.76
C ASP A 83 -3.83 4.51 -14.27
N THR A 84 -4.99 5.14 -14.05
CA THR A 84 -5.06 6.52 -13.57
C THR A 84 -5.03 6.66 -12.04
N ARG A 85 -5.00 5.54 -11.30
CA ARG A 85 -5.01 5.57 -9.83
C ARG A 85 -3.63 5.90 -9.29
N LYS A 86 -3.56 6.68 -8.21
CA LYS A 86 -2.32 7.00 -7.51
C LYS A 86 -1.70 5.73 -6.92
N GLU A 87 -0.51 5.42 -7.40
CA GLU A 87 0.34 4.38 -6.85
C GLU A 87 1.20 4.95 -5.71
N PRO A 88 1.04 4.50 -4.46
CA PRO A 88 1.95 4.87 -3.39
C PRO A 88 3.29 4.14 -3.54
N VAL A 89 4.39 4.87 -3.43
CA VAL A 89 5.74 4.28 -3.42
C VAL A 89 6.22 4.12 -1.97
N THR A 90 6.09 5.18 -1.19
CA THR A 90 6.61 5.18 0.18
C THR A 90 5.61 4.62 1.19
N PRO A 91 6.06 4.07 2.33
CA PRO A 91 5.17 3.64 3.41
C PRO A 91 4.22 4.75 3.90
N CYS A 92 4.63 6.01 3.78
CA CYS A 92 3.89 7.14 4.31
C CYS A 92 2.83 7.70 3.38
N GLU A 93 3.05 7.64 2.07
CA GLU A 93 1.96 7.79 1.10
C GLU A 93 0.89 6.72 1.31
N TYR A 94 1.30 5.52 1.72
CA TYR A 94 0.43 4.37 1.92
C TYR A 94 -0.44 4.45 3.18
N MET A 95 0.14 4.82 4.34
CA MET A 95 -0.52 4.72 5.65
C MET A 95 -0.84 6.07 6.31
N LYS A 96 -0.48 7.20 5.69
CA LYS A 96 -0.46 8.55 6.30
C LYS A 96 0.37 8.56 7.60
N CYS A 97 1.67 8.82 7.49
CA CYS A 97 2.57 8.95 8.65
C CYS A 97 2.67 10.40 9.16
N GLU A 98 3.06 10.56 10.42
CA GLU A 98 3.60 11.83 10.93
C GLU A 98 5.03 12.10 10.42
N ASP A 99 5.87 11.06 10.31
CA ASP A 99 7.23 11.15 9.76
C ASP A 99 7.29 10.55 8.35
N PRO A 100 7.44 11.36 7.28
CA PRO A 100 7.48 10.88 5.91
C PRO A 100 8.71 10.01 5.58
N ASN A 101 9.78 10.10 6.38
CA ASN A 101 11.00 9.32 6.18
C ASN A 101 10.97 7.96 6.87
N LEU A 102 9.87 7.60 7.55
CA LEU A 102 9.78 6.40 8.37
C LEU A 102 10.06 5.12 7.56
N ALA A 103 11.28 4.61 7.69
CA ALA A 103 11.78 3.47 6.93
C ALA A 103 11.53 3.62 5.42
N SER A 104 11.61 4.83 4.85
CA SER A 104 11.44 5.07 3.42
C SER A 104 12.67 4.65 2.61
N CYS A 105 12.43 4.07 1.44
CA CYS A 105 13.43 3.71 0.44
C CYS A 105 13.54 4.72 -0.71
N GLU A 106 12.81 5.83 -0.64
CA GLU A 106 12.82 6.88 -1.66
C GLU A 106 14.23 7.44 -1.89
N GLY A 107 14.69 7.39 -3.14
CA GLY A 107 16.03 7.81 -3.55
C GLY A 107 17.18 6.90 -3.11
N PHE A 108 16.91 5.73 -2.51
CA PHE A 108 17.93 4.70 -2.27
C PHE A 108 17.97 3.68 -3.42
N PRO A 109 19.16 3.14 -3.75
CA PRO A 109 19.27 2.06 -4.72
C PRO A 109 18.74 0.74 -4.13
N ASP A 110 18.37 -0.19 -5.00
CA ASP A 110 17.95 -1.54 -4.60
C ASP A 110 18.96 -2.25 -3.70
N GLY A 111 18.44 -3.05 -2.76
CA GLY A 111 19.19 -3.78 -1.74
C GLY A 111 19.16 -3.12 -0.35
N ASP A 112 20.08 -3.50 0.52
CA ASP A 112 20.08 -3.05 1.92
C ASP A 112 20.58 -1.61 2.07
N ASN A 113 19.83 -0.78 2.77
CA ASN A 113 20.12 0.63 3.01
C ASN A 113 19.87 1.01 4.47
N VAL A 114 20.45 2.13 4.87
CA VAL A 114 20.24 2.66 6.21
C VAL A 114 18.78 3.07 6.41
N CYS A 115 18.23 2.75 7.56
CA CYS A 115 16.94 3.32 7.97
C CYS A 115 17.18 4.77 8.41
N ARG A 116 16.79 5.77 7.61
CA ARG A 116 17.06 7.20 7.88
C ARG A 116 16.64 7.66 9.27
N THR A 117 15.52 7.14 9.78
CA THR A 117 15.02 7.50 11.13
C THR A 117 15.76 6.80 12.27
N LYS A 118 16.69 5.89 11.94
CA LYS A 118 17.47 5.10 12.89
C LYS A 118 18.93 4.96 12.43
N GLU A 119 19.52 6.02 11.88
CA GLU A 119 20.95 6.02 11.54
C GLU A 119 21.82 5.77 12.77
N GLY A 120 22.96 5.10 12.56
CA GLY A 120 23.85 4.71 13.67
C GLY A 120 23.26 3.64 14.59
N SER A 121 22.27 2.89 14.12
CA SER A 121 21.66 1.77 14.86
C SER A 121 21.81 0.44 14.09
N PRO A 122 21.42 -0.69 14.72
CA PRO A 122 21.36 -1.98 14.05
C PRO A 122 20.28 -2.09 12.97
N TYR A 123 19.37 -1.12 12.87
CA TYR A 123 18.22 -1.20 11.97
C TYR A 123 18.57 -0.78 10.54
N TYR A 124 18.11 -1.57 9.58
CA TYR A 124 18.26 -1.29 8.15
C TYR A 124 17.01 -1.70 7.39
N VAL A 125 16.90 -1.25 6.15
CA VAL A 125 15.79 -1.55 5.24
C VAL A 125 16.30 -2.21 3.98
N THR A 126 15.51 -3.08 3.38
CA THR A 126 15.78 -3.59 2.03
C THR A 126 14.87 -2.84 1.06
N CYS A 127 15.49 -2.22 0.07
CA CYS A 127 14.83 -1.42 -0.95
C CYS A 127 14.68 -2.19 -2.26
N ARG A 128 13.56 -2.00 -2.94
CA ARG A 128 13.36 -2.38 -4.34
C ARG A 128 12.43 -1.37 -5.01
N ASP A 129 12.81 -0.84 -6.16
CA ASP A 129 12.02 0.16 -6.91
C ASP A 129 11.57 1.33 -6.01
N GLU A 130 12.50 1.82 -5.18
CA GLU A 130 12.28 2.87 -4.17
C GLU A 130 11.30 2.51 -3.02
N ARG A 131 10.82 1.26 -2.98
CA ARG A 131 9.92 0.73 -1.94
C ARG A 131 10.65 -0.03 -0.85
N THR A 132 10.08 0.00 0.35
CA THR A 132 10.59 -0.70 1.52
C THR A 132 10.04 -2.12 1.59
N VAL A 133 10.69 -3.05 0.89
CA VAL A 133 10.25 -4.45 0.88
C VAL A 133 10.65 -5.23 2.14
N GLY A 134 11.61 -4.71 2.91
CA GLY A 134 12.09 -5.33 4.14
C GLY A 134 12.48 -4.32 5.22
N LYS A 135 12.19 -4.66 6.48
CA LYS A 135 12.71 -3.95 7.67
C LYS A 135 13.43 -4.97 8.53
N HIS A 136 14.69 -4.69 8.83
CA HIS A 136 15.59 -5.65 9.43
C HIS A 136 16.36 -5.03 10.60
N MET A 137 16.99 -5.93 11.36
CA MET A 137 17.91 -5.59 12.43
C MET A 137 19.15 -6.47 12.24
N CYS A 138 20.32 -5.87 12.36
CA CYS A 138 21.58 -6.59 12.31
C CYS A 138 21.68 -7.64 13.44
N PRO A 139 22.40 -8.75 13.22
CA PRO A 139 22.56 -9.79 14.22
C PRO A 139 23.46 -9.36 15.39
N LEU A 140 23.53 -10.19 16.43
CA LEU A 140 24.47 -10.02 17.52
C LEU A 140 25.88 -10.46 17.11
N ASP A 141 26.90 -9.77 17.61
CA ASP A 141 28.29 -10.15 17.52
C ASP A 141 28.66 -11.23 18.56
N ASN A 142 29.92 -11.65 18.57
CA ASN A 142 30.43 -12.67 19.50
C ASN A 142 30.42 -12.23 20.98
N ARG A 143 30.22 -10.95 21.27
CA ARG A 143 30.09 -10.39 22.62
C ARG A 143 28.62 -10.27 23.04
N GLY A 144 27.68 -10.66 22.18
CA GLY A 144 26.25 -10.51 22.42
C GLY A 144 25.75 -9.07 22.23
N LEU A 145 26.48 -8.24 21.49
CA LEU A 145 26.08 -6.86 21.16
C LEU A 145 25.54 -6.79 19.73
N TYR A 146 24.50 -5.98 19.49
CA TYR A 146 24.02 -5.78 18.12
C TYR A 146 25.08 -5.12 17.25
N MET A 147 25.39 -5.76 16.12
CA MET A 147 26.16 -5.17 15.05
C MET A 147 25.45 -3.91 14.52
N GLN A 148 26.21 -2.94 14.05
CA GLN A 148 25.68 -1.70 13.49
C GLN A 148 25.61 -1.80 11.97
N PHE A 149 24.55 -1.28 11.35
CA PHE A 149 24.49 -1.23 9.89
C PHE A 149 25.38 -0.10 9.37
N ALA A 150 26.37 -0.45 8.54
CA ALA A 150 27.29 0.51 7.96
C ALA A 150 26.85 0.88 6.53
N PRO A 151 26.32 2.09 6.29
CA PRO A 151 25.77 2.48 4.98
C PRO A 151 26.82 2.49 3.86
N GLY A 152 28.07 2.88 4.16
CA GLY A 152 29.13 2.97 3.15
C GLY A 152 29.53 1.63 2.53
N VAL A 153 29.25 0.51 3.21
CA VAL A 153 29.53 -0.86 2.74
C VAL A 153 28.26 -1.72 2.65
N ARG A 154 27.09 -1.14 2.95
CA ARG A 154 25.76 -1.77 2.93
C ARG A 154 25.71 -3.14 3.63
N ARG A 155 26.29 -3.22 4.84
CA ARG A 155 26.31 -4.46 5.66
C ARG A 155 26.44 -4.16 7.14
N CYS A 156 26.08 -5.15 7.96
CA CYS A 156 26.29 -5.13 9.40
C CYS A 156 27.77 -5.31 9.76
N LEU A 157 28.27 -4.47 10.68
CA LEU A 157 29.63 -4.54 11.23
C LEU A 157 29.60 -4.62 12.78
N PRO A 158 30.53 -5.35 13.42
CA PRO A 158 30.62 -5.44 14.90
C PRO A 158 30.98 -4.12 15.59
#